data_AF-A0A958TNW0-F1
#
_entry.id   AF-A0A958TNW0-F1
#
_cell.length_a   1.000
_cell.length_b   1.000
_cell.length_c   1.000
_cell.angle_alpha   90.00
_cell.angle_beta   90.00
_cell.angle_gamma   90.00
#
_symmetry.space_group_name_H-M   'P 1'
#
loop_
_entity.id
_entity.type
_entity.pdbx_description
1 polymer ?
#
loop_
_entity_poly.entity_id
_entity_poly.type
_entity_poly.pdbx_seq_one_letter_code
_entity_poly.pdbx_strand_id
1 'polypeptide(L)'
;EKALMSGAKPQPKIKRQKVGTKNSLEENLMMLAQKGRSSGYRIIAATQRASAKIIKGDTKVNFPVQVCFRVPKEIDSKVVLDEGGAEALQGRGDGLISSPEYLGLVRFQSFYKP
;
A
#
# COMPACT_ATOMS: atom_id res chain seq x y z
N GLU A 1 -54.75 43.86 8.21
CA GLU A 1 -53.57 44.16 9.05
C GLU A 1 -53.15 42.90 9.80
N LYS A 2 -52.14 42.16 9.31
CA LYS A 2 -51.47 41.10 10.07
C LYS A 2 -50.04 40.98 9.54
N ALA A 3 -49.11 41.37 10.39
CA ALA A 3 -47.72 41.61 10.07
C ALA A 3 -46.99 40.35 9.59
N LEU A 4 -46.23 40.54 8.51
CA LEU A 4 -45.03 39.78 8.18
C LEU A 4 -44.14 39.67 9.43
N MET A 5 -43.91 38.47 9.95
CA MET A 5 -42.71 38.17 10.75
C MET A 5 -42.28 36.72 10.52
N SER A 6 -41.74 36.45 9.33
CA SER A 6 -40.88 35.28 9.09
C SER A 6 -39.46 35.67 9.50
N GLY A 7 -39.15 35.49 10.79
CA GLY A 7 -37.80 35.67 11.32
C GLY A 7 -36.86 34.62 10.72
N ALA A 8 -36.19 34.97 9.62
CA ALA A 8 -35.15 34.14 9.04
C ALA A 8 -34.01 33.95 10.06
N LYS A 9 -33.74 32.70 10.45
CA LYS A 9 -32.64 32.37 11.37
C LYS A 9 -31.32 32.91 10.80
N PRO A 10 -30.51 33.66 11.59
CA PRO A 10 -29.27 34.23 11.10
C PRO A 10 -28.30 33.13 10.71
N GLN A 11 -27.97 33.04 9.43
CA GLN A 11 -26.93 32.13 8.96
C GLN A 11 -25.55 32.75 9.18
N PRO A 12 -24.58 32.01 9.74
CA PRO A 12 -23.24 32.55 9.97
C PRO A 12 -22.57 32.88 8.63
N LYS A 13 -22.13 34.14 8.46
CA LYS A 13 -21.40 34.63 7.27
C LYS A 13 -20.04 33.96 7.07
N ILE A 14 -19.47 33.40 8.14
CA ILE A 14 -18.15 32.76 8.13
C ILE A 14 -18.33 31.26 8.36
N LYS A 15 -18.10 30.47 7.32
CA LYS A 15 -17.93 29.02 7.47
C LYS A 15 -16.49 28.75 7.91
N ARG A 16 -16.31 28.21 9.12
CA ARG A 16 -15.02 27.64 9.53
C ARG A 16 -14.75 26.41 8.66
N GLN A 17 -13.90 26.58 7.66
CA GLN A 17 -13.36 25.47 6.88
C GLN A 17 -12.08 25.01 7.56
N LYS A 18 -12.06 23.75 8.01
CA LYS A 18 -10.83 23.15 8.53
C LYS A 18 -9.89 22.92 7.35
N VAL A 19 -8.91 23.79 7.16
CA VAL A 19 -7.91 23.67 6.10
C VAL A 19 -6.79 22.76 6.60
N GLY A 20 -6.60 21.61 5.94
CA GLY A 20 -5.52 20.69 6.25
C GLY A 20 -5.85 19.71 7.37
N THR A 21 -6.59 18.65 7.04
CA THR A 21 -6.44 17.39 7.79
C THR A 21 -5.11 16.79 7.36
N LYS A 22 -4.25 16.38 8.31
CA LYS A 22 -3.06 15.59 7.96
C LYS A 22 -3.56 14.32 7.27
N ASN A 23 -3.14 14.11 6.03
CA ASN A 23 -3.44 12.89 5.28
C ASN A 23 -3.07 11.66 6.12
N SER A 24 -3.81 10.57 5.92
CA SER A 24 -3.47 9.31 6.58
C SER A 24 -2.05 8.87 6.18
N LEU A 25 -1.44 8.00 6.98
CA LEU A 25 -0.17 7.39 6.63
C LEU A 25 -0.25 6.68 5.27
N GLU A 26 -1.38 6.02 4.98
CA GLU A 26 -1.57 5.31 3.71
C GLU A 26 -1.68 6.27 2.53
N GLU A 27 -2.39 7.39 2.70
CA GLU A 27 -2.52 8.43 1.66
C GLU A 27 -1.16 9.05 1.33
N ASN A 28 -0.36 9.38 2.35
CA ASN A 28 0.99 9.91 2.15
C ASN A 28 1.92 8.88 1.50
N LEU A 29 1.87 7.62 1.94
CA LEU A 29 2.66 6.55 1.35
C LEU A 29 2.28 6.30 -0.12
N MET A 30 0.99 6.32 -0.45
CA MET A 30 0.51 6.18 -1.82
C MET A 30 0.96 7.34 -2.70
N MET A 31 0.87 8.58 -2.21
CA MET A 31 1.38 9.73 -2.94
C MET A 31 2.88 9.59 -3.24
N LEU A 32 3.67 9.14 -2.28
CA LEU A 32 5.10 8.88 -2.46
C LEU A 32 5.36 7.72 -3.43
N ALA A 33 4.58 6.64 -3.37
CA ALA A 33 4.74 5.51 -4.27
C ALA A 33 4.41 5.91 -5.73
N GLN A 34 3.37 6.72 -5.92
CA GLN A 34 2.91 7.18 -7.24
C GLN A 34 3.85 8.24 -7.85
N LYS A 35 4.29 9.23 -7.07
CA LYS A 35 5.03 10.40 -7.59
C LYS A 35 6.51 10.40 -7.25
N GLY A 36 6.94 9.60 -6.26
CA GLY A 36 8.29 9.66 -5.71
C GLY A 36 9.37 9.22 -6.68
N ARG A 37 9.05 8.35 -7.64
CA ARG A 37 10.02 7.84 -8.64
C ARG A 37 10.66 8.98 -9.46
N SER A 38 9.87 9.95 -9.90
CA SER A 38 10.38 11.10 -10.67
C SER A 38 11.23 12.05 -9.82
N SER A 39 11.03 12.02 -8.50
CA SER A 39 11.79 12.80 -7.52
C SER A 39 13.03 12.05 -6.99
N GLY A 40 13.31 10.85 -7.49
CA GLY A 40 14.46 10.04 -7.10
C GLY A 40 14.27 9.19 -5.83
N TYR A 41 13.05 9.16 -5.25
CA TYR A 41 12.77 8.29 -4.11
C TYR A 41 12.64 6.83 -4.55
N ARG A 42 13.36 5.95 -3.83
CA ARG A 42 13.23 4.49 -3.94
C ARG A 42 12.74 3.97 -2.61
N ILE A 43 11.56 3.36 -2.61
CA ILE A 43 10.87 2.95 -1.38
C ILE A 43 10.88 1.44 -1.32
N ILE A 44 11.34 0.91 -0.18
CA ILE A 44 11.22 -0.50 0.16
C ILE A 44 10.22 -0.59 1.30
N ALA A 45 9.13 -1.31 1.08
CA ALA A 45 8.13 -1.59 2.09
C ALA A 45 8.17 -3.09 2.42
N ALA A 46 8.18 -3.42 3.71
CA ALA A 46 8.20 -4.79 4.20
C ALA A 46 7.10 -5.00 5.24
N THR A 47 6.48 -6.18 5.23
CA THR A 47 5.46 -6.58 6.20
C THR A 47 5.59 -8.06 6.50
N GLN A 48 5.36 -8.43 7.76
CA GLN A 48 5.25 -9.84 8.16
C GLN A 48 3.84 -10.39 7.91
N ARG A 49 2.84 -9.51 7.76
CA ARG A 49 1.44 -9.89 7.56
C ARG A 49 1.09 -9.71 6.09
N ALA A 50 1.07 -10.82 5.37
CA ALA A 50 0.49 -10.91 4.03
C ALA A 50 -1.04 -10.97 4.17
N SER A 51 -1.71 -9.85 3.92
CA SER A 51 -3.18 -9.77 3.92
C SER A 51 -3.64 -8.77 2.88
N ALA A 52 -4.73 -9.05 2.18
CA ALA A 52 -5.32 -8.16 1.18
C ALA A 52 -5.70 -6.77 1.73
N LYS A 53 -5.91 -6.67 3.06
CA LYS A 53 -6.14 -5.37 3.73
C LYS A 53 -4.89 -4.49 3.75
N ILE A 54 -3.70 -5.10 3.80
CA ILE A 54 -2.40 -4.42 3.86
C ILE A 54 -1.84 -4.26 2.45
N ILE A 55 -1.80 -5.36 1.69
CA ILE A 55 -1.33 -5.42 0.32
C ILE A 55 -2.56 -5.32 -0.58
N LYS A 56 -3.01 -4.08 -0.80
CA LYS A 56 -4.15 -3.76 -1.67
C LYS A 56 -3.70 -3.78 -3.14
N GLY A 57 -4.66 -3.90 -4.05
CA GLY A 57 -4.40 -3.82 -5.51
C GLY A 57 -3.64 -2.55 -5.90
N ASP A 58 -4.08 -1.39 -5.40
CA ASP A 58 -3.40 -0.10 -5.66
C ASP A 58 -1.95 -0.08 -5.18
N THR A 59 -1.62 -0.83 -4.12
CA THR A 59 -0.25 -0.92 -3.62
C THR A 59 0.59 -1.70 -4.63
N LYS A 60 0.08 -2.83 -5.15
CA LYS A 60 0.80 -3.66 -6.13
C LYS A 60 1.12 -2.90 -7.42
N VAL A 61 0.19 -2.06 -7.88
CA VAL A 61 0.41 -1.22 -9.07
C VAL A 61 1.60 -0.28 -8.90
N ASN A 62 1.83 0.24 -7.69
CA ASN A 62 2.93 1.18 -7.41
C ASN A 62 4.22 0.49 -6.93
N PHE A 63 4.16 -0.77 -6.51
CA PHE A 63 5.30 -1.60 -6.11
C PHE A 63 5.37 -2.84 -7.01
N PRO A 64 5.81 -2.68 -8.28
CA PRO A 64 5.80 -3.78 -9.25
C PRO A 64 6.88 -4.84 -8.97
N VAL A 65 7.92 -4.49 -8.21
CA VAL A 65 8.92 -5.45 -7.73
C VAL A 65 8.48 -5.94 -6.37
N GLN A 66 8.18 -7.23 -6.29
CA GLN A 66 7.65 -7.87 -5.09
C GLN A 66 8.57 -9.02 -4.69
N VAL A 67 8.89 -9.06 -3.41
CA VAL A 67 9.72 -10.10 -2.81
C VAL A 67 8.90 -10.78 -1.73
N CYS A 68 8.81 -12.11 -1.79
CA CYS A 68 8.14 -12.91 -0.78
C CYS A 68 9.10 -13.96 -0.24
N PHE A 69 9.25 -13.97 1.09
CA PHE A 69 9.90 -15.07 1.80
C PHE A 69 8.86 -16.12 2.18
N ARG A 70 9.32 -17.21 2.82
CA ARG A 70 8.44 -18.29 3.27
C ARG A 70 7.21 -17.76 4.02
N VAL A 71 6.03 -18.09 3.50
CA VAL A 71 4.73 -17.82 4.14
C VAL A 71 4.05 -19.12 4.58
N PRO A 72 3.08 -19.08 5.51
CA PRO A 72 2.44 -20.30 6.00
C PRO A 72 1.45 -20.93 5.02
N LYS A 73 0.82 -20.13 4.14
CA LYS A 73 -0.27 -20.57 3.26
C LYS A 73 -0.08 -20.04 1.84
N GLU A 74 -0.53 -20.82 0.86
CA GLU A 74 -0.54 -20.43 -0.56
C GLU A 74 -1.37 -19.14 -0.79
N ILE A 75 -2.45 -18.95 -0.03
CA ILE A 75 -3.27 -17.73 -0.09
C ILE A 75 -2.42 -16.49 0.24
N ASP A 76 -1.52 -16.60 1.22
CA ASP A 76 -0.63 -15.50 1.61
C ASP A 76 0.41 -15.24 0.51
N SER A 77 0.87 -16.29 -0.20
CA SER A 77 1.72 -16.16 -1.39
C SER A 77 1.00 -15.38 -2.48
N LYS A 78 -0.22 -15.76 -2.82
CA LYS A 78 -1.04 -15.08 -3.84
C LYS A 78 -1.34 -13.63 -3.47
N VAL A 79 -1.56 -13.34 -2.19
CA VAL A 79 -1.74 -11.96 -1.73
C VAL A 79 -0.51 -11.10 -2.01
N VAL A 80 0.71 -11.65 -1.92
CA VAL A 80 1.94 -10.90 -2.21
C VAL A 80 2.26 -10.93 -3.71
N LEU A 81 2.38 -12.11 -4.30
CA LEU A 81 2.98 -12.36 -5.63
C LEU A 81 1.97 -12.60 -6.76
N ASP A 82 0.66 -12.65 -6.46
CA ASP A 82 -0.42 -13.09 -7.35
C ASP A 82 -0.34 -14.57 -7.80
N GLU A 83 0.76 -15.25 -7.45
CA GLU A 83 1.01 -16.67 -7.69
C GLU A 83 1.35 -17.42 -6.38
N GLY A 84 1.12 -18.73 -6.39
CA GLY A 84 1.54 -19.63 -5.31
C GLY A 84 3.04 -19.95 -5.36
N GLY A 85 3.57 -20.56 -4.31
CA GLY A 85 4.94 -21.09 -4.26
C GLY A 85 5.75 -20.60 -3.07
N ALA A 86 5.41 -19.45 -2.47
CA ALA A 86 6.13 -18.95 -1.31
C ALA A 86 5.91 -19.81 -0.05
N GLU A 87 4.83 -20.59 0.00
CA GLU A 87 4.56 -21.55 1.07
C GLU A 87 5.50 -22.76 1.08
N ALA A 88 6.08 -23.10 -0.08
CA ALA A 88 7.00 -24.22 -0.26
C ALA A 88 8.48 -23.85 -0.02
N LEU A 89 8.76 -22.57 0.27
CA LEU A 89 10.11 -22.08 0.55
C LEU A 89 10.67 -22.69 1.84
N GLN A 90 11.99 -22.84 1.89
CA GLN A 90 12.71 -23.45 3.00
C GLN A 90 12.99 -22.46 4.14
N GLY A 91 12.75 -21.17 3.92
CA GLY A 91 13.05 -20.09 4.87
C GLY A 91 14.54 -19.75 4.88
N ARG A 92 15.02 -19.12 5.96
CA ARG A 92 16.45 -18.74 6.14
C ARG A 92 17.03 -17.97 4.92
N GLY A 93 16.25 -17.05 4.36
CA GLY A 93 16.66 -16.23 3.22
C GLY A 93 16.27 -16.78 1.85
N ASP A 94 15.68 -17.98 1.77
CA ASP A 94 15.06 -18.51 0.54
C ASP A 94 13.78 -17.74 0.22
N GLY A 95 13.71 -17.18 -0.99
CA GLY A 95 12.67 -16.24 -1.40
C GLY A 95 12.30 -16.36 -2.87
N LEU A 96 11.15 -15.77 -3.21
CA LEU A 96 10.68 -15.57 -4.57
C LEU A 96 10.61 -14.08 -4.89
N ILE A 97 11.00 -13.70 -6.10
CA ILE A 97 10.86 -12.36 -6.63
C ILE A 97 9.97 -12.37 -7.87
N SER A 98 9.00 -11.46 -7.89
CA SER A 98 8.25 -11.07 -9.08
C SER A 98 8.71 -9.67 -9.47
N SER A 99 9.17 -9.52 -10.71
CA SER A 99 9.62 -8.25 -11.25
C SER A 99 9.23 -8.17 -12.72
N PRO A 100 8.85 -7.00 -13.24
CA PRO A 100 8.63 -6.81 -14.68
C PRO A 100 9.85 -7.14 -15.55
N GLU A 101 11.05 -7.20 -14.95
CA GLU A 101 12.30 -7.54 -15.63
C GLU A 101 12.48 -9.04 -15.88
N TYR A 102 11.76 -9.89 -15.15
CA TYR A 102 11.87 -11.35 -15.24
C TYR A 102 10.56 -11.95 -15.76
N LEU A 103 10.66 -13.11 -16.42
CA LEU A 103 9.50 -13.90 -16.81
C LEU A 103 9.10 -14.80 -15.65
N GLY A 104 7.93 -14.52 -15.06
CA GLY A 104 7.37 -15.30 -13.95
C GLY A 104 8.13 -15.12 -12.64
N LEU A 105 7.92 -16.06 -11.71
CA LEU A 105 8.56 -16.06 -10.41
C LEU A 105 9.98 -16.63 -10.46
N VAL A 106 10.93 -15.84 -9.97
CA VAL A 106 12.33 -16.26 -9.84
C VAL A 106 12.63 -16.58 -8.38
N ARG A 107 13.17 -17.77 -8.12
CA ARG A 107 13.66 -18.14 -6.79
C ARG A 107 15.07 -17.62 -6.57
N PHE A 108 15.31 -17.06 -5.39
CA PHE A 108 16.61 -16.53 -5.01
C PHE A 108 16.95 -16.88 -3.56
N GLN A 109 18.24 -16.84 -3.26
CA GLN A 109 18.75 -16.96 -1.90
C GLN A 109 19.30 -15.61 -1.45
N SER A 110 18.81 -15.12 -0.32
CA SER A 110 19.25 -13.85 0.25
C SER A 110 20.67 -13.95 0.77
N PHE A 111 21.39 -12.84 0.65
CA PHE A 111 22.68 -12.67 1.33
C PHE A 111 22.49 -12.80 2.84
N TYR A 112 23.35 -13.62 3.46
CA TYR A 112 23.39 -13.80 4.90
C TYR A 112 24.70 -13.24 5.43
N LYS A 113 24.60 -12.28 6.35
CA LYS A 113 25.73 -11.82 7.15
C LYS A 113 25.60 -12.45 8.55
N PRO A 114 26.57 -13.28 8.96
CA PRO A 114 26.61 -13.86 10.31
C PRO A 114 26.65 -12.80 11.42
#